data_AF-A0A6F9C333-F1
#
_entry.id   AF-A0A6F9C333-F1
#
_cell.length_a   1.000
_cell.length_b   1.000
_cell.length_c   1.000
_cell.angle_alpha   90.00
_cell.angle_beta   90.00
_cell.angle_gamma   90.00
#
_symmetry.space_group_name_H-M   'P 1'
#
loop_
_entity.id
_entity.type
_entity.pdbx_description
1 polymer ?
#
loop_
_entity_poly.entity_id
_entity_poly.type
_entity_poly.pdbx_seq_one_letter_code
_entity_poly.pdbx_strand_id
1 'polypeptide(L)' 'MCNGCVLKEYPDRGNTCLENGSYLMNYLGCANCHQRDFVLISNKATEDEDGEEIVTYDRELMLFQ' A
#
# COMPACT_ATOMS: atom_id res chain seq x y z
N MET A 1 -8.25 0.71 0.89
CA MET A 1 -8.09 0.28 2.31
C MET A 1 -8.94 1.13 3.24
N CYS A 2 -9.23 0.61 4.44
CA CYS A 2 -9.96 1.31 5.49
C CYS A 2 -9.13 2.44 6.14
N ASN A 3 -9.81 3.42 6.77
CA ASN A 3 -9.15 4.34 7.69
C ASN A 3 -8.74 3.61 8.98
N GLY A 4 -7.58 3.94 9.54
CA GLY A 4 -7.04 3.30 10.75
C GLY A 4 -6.31 1.98 10.53
N CYS A 5 -6.15 1.54 9.28
CA CYS A 5 -5.40 0.33 8.92
C CYS A 5 -3.85 0.47 9.16
N VAL A 6 -3.34 1.69 9.38
CA VAL A 6 -1.90 2.01 9.52
C VAL A 6 -1.60 2.77 10.81
N LEU A 7 -0.36 2.67 11.31
CA LEU A 7 0.09 3.40 12.50
C LEU A 7 0.18 4.91 12.26
N LYS A 8 0.76 5.31 11.12
CA LYS A 8 0.89 6.71 10.70
C LYS A 8 0.53 6.85 9.23
N GLU A 9 -0.28 7.86 8.91
CA GLU A 9 -0.57 8.25 7.54
C GLU A 9 0.66 8.92 6.92
N TYR A 10 1.01 8.51 5.70
CA TYR A 10 2.15 9.02 4.93
C TYR A 10 3.45 9.16 5.77
N PRO A 11 3.97 8.06 6.35
CA PRO A 11 5.17 8.14 7.16
C PRO A 11 6.38 8.52 6.30
N ASP A 12 7.24 9.37 6.84
CA ASP A 12 8.55 9.66 6.25
C ASP A 12 9.39 8.36 6.19
N ARG A 13 9.96 8.07 5.02
CA ARG A 13 10.83 6.92 4.76
C ARG A 13 12.24 7.35 4.31
N GLY A 14 12.62 8.58 4.60
CA GLY A 14 13.82 9.21 4.09
C GLY A 14 13.77 9.26 2.57
N ASN A 15 14.82 8.77 1.92
CA ASN A 15 14.95 8.83 0.46
C ASN A 15 14.44 7.56 -0.25
N THR A 16 13.61 6.74 0.42
CA THR A 16 13.14 5.46 -0.11
C THR A 16 11.82 5.60 -0.85
N CYS A 17 11.85 5.44 -2.17
CA CYS A 17 10.67 5.33 -3.02
C CYS A 17 10.60 3.92 -3.62
N LEU A 18 9.43 3.27 -3.57
CA LEU A 18 9.23 1.90 -4.08
C LEU A 18 7.95 1.84 -4.91
N GLU A 19 8.07 1.32 -6.12
CA GLU A 19 6.94 1.00 -7.00
C GLU A 19 6.27 -0.36 -6.68
N ASN A 20 6.77 -1.08 -5.68
CA ASN A 20 6.27 -2.40 -5.26
C ASN A 20 6.43 -2.65 -3.74
N GLY A 21 5.93 -3.80 -3.28
CA GLY A 21 6.06 -4.27 -1.90
C GLY A 21 5.16 -3.52 -0.91
N SER A 22 4.89 -4.08 0.27
CA SER A 22 4.01 -3.46 1.29
C SER A 22 4.83 -3.07 2.52
N TYR A 23 4.60 -1.87 3.08
CA TYR A 23 5.34 -1.41 4.27
C TYR A 23 4.76 -2.00 5.56
N LEU A 24 5.01 -3.28 5.80
CA LEU A 24 4.41 -4.06 6.90
C LEU A 24 4.74 -3.54 8.30
N MET A 25 5.84 -2.80 8.47
CA MET A 25 6.19 -2.17 9.75
C MET A 25 5.21 -1.06 10.17
N ASN A 26 4.56 -0.40 9.20
CA ASN A 26 3.52 0.61 9.45
C ASN A 26 2.10 0.01 9.43
N TYR A 27 1.94 -1.25 9.05
CA TYR A 27 0.66 -1.91 8.92
C TYR A 27 0.27 -2.61 10.23
N LEU A 28 -0.75 -2.07 10.91
CA LEU A 28 -1.27 -2.61 12.17
C LEU A 28 -2.22 -3.79 11.95
N GLY A 29 -2.85 -3.86 10.78
CA GLY A 29 -3.96 -4.77 10.49
C GLY A 29 -5.18 -3.98 10.00
N CYS A 30 -6.15 -4.65 9.41
CA CYS A 30 -7.37 -3.99 8.94
C CYS A 30 -8.20 -3.52 10.13
N ALA A 31 -8.55 -2.24 10.19
CA ALA A 31 -9.41 -1.72 11.26
C ALA A 31 -10.86 -2.24 11.17
N ASN A 32 -11.29 -2.73 10.00
CA ASN A 32 -12.66 -3.22 9.80
C ASN A 32 -12.81 -4.71 10.17
N CYS A 33 -11.91 -5.58 9.70
CA CYS A 33 -11.99 -7.02 9.97
C CYS A 33 -11.00 -7.52 11.03
N HIS A 34 -10.13 -6.65 11.54
CA HIS A 34 -9.10 -6.94 12.55
C HIS A 34 -8.09 -8.02 12.16
N GLN A 35 -8.05 -8.41 10.88
CA GLN A 35 -7.05 -9.33 10.35
C GLN A 35 -5.77 -8.60 9.96
N ARG A 36 -4.64 -9.23 10.23
CA ARG A 36 -3.31 -8.78 9.81
C ARG A 36 -2.72 -9.78 8.83
N ASP A 37 -3.44 -9.97 7.72
CA ASP A 37 -3.05 -10.85 6.62
C ASP A 37 -2.22 -10.13 5.55
N PHE A 38 -1.89 -10.86 4.49
CA PHE A 38 -1.16 -10.35 3.35
C PHE A 38 -1.92 -9.20 2.66
N VAL A 39 -1.19 -8.11 2.41
CA VAL A 39 -1.68 -6.96 1.65
C VAL A 39 -1.21 -7.12 0.20
N LEU A 40 -2.18 -7.21 -0.71
CA LEU A 40 -1.97 -7.33 -2.14
C LEU A 40 -1.89 -5.96 -2.81
N ILE A 41 -1.25 -5.94 -3.99
CA ILE A 41 -1.28 -4.82 -4.93
C ILE A 41 -2.36 -5.13 -5.96
N SER A 42 -3.28 -4.18 -6.17
CA SER A 42 -4.29 -4.24 -7.22
C SER A 42 -4.31 -2.93 -8.01
N ASN A 43 -4.98 -2.93 -9.18
CA ASN A 43 -5.13 -1.76 -10.04
C ASN A 43 -3.80 -1.03 -10.37
N LYS A 44 -2.71 -1.77 -10.57
CA LYS A 44 -1.42 -1.16 -10.94
C LYS A 44 -1.53 -0.58 -12.35
N ALA A 45 -1.21 0.71 -12.47
CA ALA A 45 -1.05 1.44 -13.72
C ALA A 45 0.35 2.06 -13.79
N THR A 46 0.91 2.11 -15.00
CA THR A 46 2.19 2.75 -15.31
C THR A 46 1.95 3.70 -16.48
N GLU A 47 2.39 4.94 -16.33
CA GLU A 47 2.27 6.01 -17.33
C GLU A 47 3.65 6.63 -17.55
N ASP A 48 3.98 6.94 -18.80
CA ASP A 48 5.21 7.65 -19.17
C ASP A 48 4.84 9.04 -19.69
N GLU A 49 5.13 10.09 -18.91
CA GLU A 49 4.83 11.48 -19.25
C GLU A 49 6.14 12.29 -19.35
N ASP A 50 6.47 12.80 -20.55
CA ASP A 50 7.66 13.64 -20.79
C ASP A 50 9.00 13.04 -20.32
N GLY A 51 9.10 11.71 -20.28
CA GLY A 51 10.29 10.99 -19.82
C GLY A 51 10.31 10.68 -18.31
N GLU A 52 9.25 11.03 -17.59
CA GLU A 52 9.00 10.62 -16.21
C GLU A 52 8.04 9.42 -16.16
N GLU A 53 8.40 8.40 -15.38
CA GLU A 53 7.55 7.22 -15.15
C GLU A 53 6.71 7.43 -13.89
N ILE A 54 5.38 7.30 -14.03
CA ILE A 54 4.41 7.39 -12.94
C ILE A 54 3.81 6.00 -12.71
N VAL A 55 3.99 5.47 -11.50
CA VAL A 55 3.41 4.19 -11.09
C VAL A 55 2.38 4.42 -9.99
N THR A 56 1.13 4.08 -10.27
CA THR A 56 0.01 4.16 -9.31
C THR A 56 -0.58 2.78 -9.07
N TYR A 57 -0.93 2.47 -7.81
CA TYR A 57 -1.56 1.21 -7.46
C TYR A 57 -2.38 1.32 -6.16
N ASP A 58 -3.31 0.40 -6.00
CA ASP A 58 -4.10 0.23 -4.80
C ASP A 58 -3.56 -0.88 -3.89
N ARG A 59 -3.96 -0.81 -2.62
CA ARG A 59 -3.69 -1.84 -1.62
C ARG A 59 -4.98 -2.48 -1.15
N GLU A 60 -4.99 -3.80 -1.18
CA GLU A 60 -6.14 -4.62 -0.86
C GLU A 60 -5.76 -5.70 0.17
N LEU A 61 -6.65 -5.94 1.14
CA LEU A 61 -6.48 -7.08 2.05
C LEU A 61 -6.88 -8.37 1.33
N MET A 62 -6.04 -9.39 1.39
CA MET A 62 -6.47 -10.74 1.06
C MET A 62 -7.40 -11.24 2.18
N LEU A 63 -8.69 -11.43 1.87
CA LEU A 63 -9.62 -12.15 2.73
C LEU A 63 -9.64 -13.61 2.26
N PHE A 64 -9.13 -14.54 3.08
CA PHE A 64 -9.37 -15.96 2.85
C PHE A 64 -10.86 -16.24 3.12
N GLN A 65 -11.64 -16.49 2.05
CA GLN A 65 -13.00 -17.05 2.16
C GLN A 65 -12.96 -18.53 2.47
#